data_AF-A0A7Y6ZYS2-F1
#
_entry.id   AF-A0A7Y6ZYS2-F1
#
_cell.length_a   1.000
_cell.length_b   1.000
_cell.length_c   1.000
_cell.angle_alpha   90.00
_cell.angle_beta   90.00
_cell.angle_gamma   90.00
#
_symmetry.space_group_name_H-M   'P 1'
#
loop_
_entity.id
_entity.type
_entity.pdbx_description
1 polymer ?
#
loop_
_entity_poly.entity_id
_entity_poly.type
_entity_poly.pdbx_seq_one_letter_code
_entity_poly.pdbx_strand_id
1 'polypeptide(L)'
;MTSGRQPFESLPLAQQAGIMCNDDRFQKFAAIRSGFPGGQFCASAAAEYLRSCCKIDSRRALEADATAQANFARLRTDFDAWRGRIAAQR
;
A
#
# COMPACT_ATOMS: atom_id res chain seq x y z
N MET A 1 15.91 27.92 4.63
CA MET A 1 15.24 26.98 5.53
C MET A 1 14.45 25.99 4.67
N THR A 2 15.10 25.02 4.04
CA THR A 2 14.41 24.03 3.18
C THR A 2 13.88 22.92 4.08
N SER A 3 12.56 22.90 4.30
CA SER A 3 11.88 21.81 5.00
C SER A 3 12.18 20.50 4.26
N GLY A 4 13.05 19.68 4.84
CA GLY A 4 13.37 18.36 4.33
C GLY A 4 12.13 17.48 4.41
N ARG A 5 11.43 17.32 3.30
CA ARG A 5 10.37 16.33 3.15
C ARG A 5 11.03 14.97 3.43
N GLN A 6 10.79 14.38 4.59
CA GLN A 6 11.39 13.10 4.94
C GLN A 6 11.09 12.10 3.81
N PRO A 7 12.07 11.29 3.38
CA PRO A 7 11.84 10.28 2.36
C PRO A 7 10.70 9.37 2.81
N PHE A 8 9.80 9.01 1.89
CA PHE A 8 8.67 8.11 2.19
C PHE A 8 9.15 6.83 2.89
N GLU A 9 10.32 6.33 2.51
CA GLU A 9 10.94 5.12 3.04
C GLU A 9 11.51 5.28 4.45
N SER A 10 11.75 6.52 4.91
CA SER A 10 12.21 6.84 6.26
C SER A 10 11.06 7.00 7.27
N LEU A 11 9.81 6.97 6.82
CA LEU A 11 8.65 7.06 7.70
C LEU A 11 8.38 5.71 8.39
N PRO A 12 7.73 5.70 9.56
CA PRO A 12 7.25 4.46 10.17
C PRO A 12 6.35 3.66 9.21
N LEU A 13 6.44 2.33 9.23
CA LEU A 13 5.68 1.48 8.29
C LEU A 13 4.17 1.67 8.40
N ALA A 14 3.66 1.91 9.61
CA ALA A 14 2.25 2.23 9.83
C ALA A 14 1.83 3.51 9.09
N GLN A 15 2.71 4.52 9.06
CA GLN A 15 2.48 5.79 8.36
C GLN A 15 2.60 5.63 6.84
N GLN A 16 3.60 4.87 6.37
CA GLN A 16 3.74 4.51 4.96
C GLN A 16 2.48 3.79 4.44
N ALA A 17 2.00 2.79 5.19
CA ALA A 17 0.76 2.08 4.89
C ALA A 17 -0.44 3.04 4.85
N GLY A 18 -0.53 3.99 5.78
CA GLY A 18 -1.58 5.00 5.80
C GLY A 18 -1.59 5.89 4.56
N ILE A 19 -0.42 6.40 4.15
CA ILE A 19 -0.29 7.20 2.92
C ILE A 19 -0.65 6.35 1.70
N MET A 20 -0.16 5.11 1.62
CA MET A 20 -0.44 4.19 0.52
C MET A 20 -1.94 3.88 0.39
N CYS A 21 -2.66 3.68 1.49
CA CYS A 21 -4.12 3.45 1.46
C CYS A 21 -4.92 4.65 0.94
N ASN A 22 -4.38 5.86 1.06
CA ASN A 22 -4.99 7.08 0.54
C ASN A 22 -4.63 7.37 -0.93
N ASP A 23 -3.72 6.60 -1.54
CA ASP A 23 -3.34 6.76 -2.94
C ASP A 23 -4.39 6.14 -3.88
N ASP A 24 -4.92 6.94 -4.80
CA ASP A 24 -5.95 6.51 -5.77
C ASP A 24 -5.49 5.31 -6.62
N ARG A 25 -4.20 5.22 -6.95
CA ARG A 25 -3.65 4.13 -7.77
C ARG A 25 -3.60 2.86 -6.94
N PHE A 26 -3.21 2.95 -5.68
CA PHE A 26 -3.24 1.79 -4.78
C PHE A 26 -4.67 1.31 -4.53
N GLN A 27 -5.63 2.21 -4.39
CA GLN A 27 -7.05 1.88 -4.28
C GLN A 27 -7.57 1.12 -5.50
N LYS A 28 -7.18 1.53 -6.72
CA LYS A 28 -7.49 0.81 -7.97
C LYS A 28 -6.80 -0.54 -8.05
N PHE A 29 -5.53 -0.61 -7.65
CA PHE A 29 -4.78 -1.86 -7.58
C PHE A 29 -5.45 -2.87 -6.65
N ALA A 30 -5.81 -2.43 -5.44
CA ALA A 30 -6.51 -3.26 -4.46
C ALA A 30 -7.87 -3.72 -4.98
N ALA A 31 -8.62 -2.85 -5.65
CA ALA A 31 -9.90 -3.19 -6.28
C ALA A 31 -9.74 -4.29 -7.35
N ILE A 32 -8.79 -4.14 -8.27
CA ILE A 32 -8.52 -5.13 -9.32
C ILE A 32 -8.11 -6.47 -8.72
N ARG A 33 -7.20 -6.47 -7.73
CA ARG A 33 -6.76 -7.68 -7.04
C ARG A 33 -7.87 -8.37 -6.24
N SER A 34 -8.85 -7.61 -5.78
CA SER A 34 -10.02 -8.11 -5.05
C SER A 34 -11.18 -8.54 -5.96
N GLY A 35 -10.98 -8.55 -7.29
CA GLY A 35 -12.01 -8.98 -8.24
C GLY A 35 -13.01 -7.90 -8.63
N PHE A 36 -12.71 -6.62 -8.38
CA PHE A 36 -13.50 -5.47 -8.84
C PHE A 36 -12.75 -4.66 -9.92
N PRO A 37 -12.56 -5.24 -11.13
CA PRO A 37 -11.83 -4.58 -12.21
C PRO A 37 -12.58 -3.34 -12.70
N GLY A 38 -11.86 -2.26 -12.96
CA GLY A 38 -12.44 -0.96 -13.37
C GLY A 38 -12.99 -0.12 -12.21
N GLY A 39 -13.06 -0.69 -11.01
CA GLY A 39 -13.45 0.03 -9.80
C GLY A 39 -12.29 0.68 -9.05
N GLN A 40 -12.65 1.44 -8.02
CA GLN A 40 -11.72 2.06 -7.09
C GLN A 40 -12.26 1.84 -5.66
N PHE A 41 -11.39 1.39 -4.77
CA PHE A 41 -11.71 1.28 -3.35
C PHE A 41 -11.59 2.63 -2.65
N CYS A 42 -12.28 2.80 -1.52
CA CYS A 42 -12.01 3.92 -0.63
C CYS A 42 -10.80 3.62 0.27
N ALA A 43 -10.29 4.63 0.97
CA ALA A 43 -9.14 4.48 1.87
C ALA A 43 -9.33 3.38 2.92
N SER A 44 -10.53 3.24 3.48
CA SER A 44 -10.85 2.19 4.45
C SER A 44 -10.81 0.79 3.83
N ALA A 45 -11.39 0.61 2.64
CA ALA A 45 -11.37 -0.68 1.94
C ALA A 45 -9.94 -1.07 1.49
N ALA A 46 -9.14 -0.10 1.04
CA ALA A 46 -7.72 -0.32 0.74
C ALA A 46 -6.93 -0.72 2.01
N ALA A 47 -7.27 -0.15 3.17
CA ALA A 47 -6.65 -0.52 4.43
C ALA A 47 -7.04 -1.93 4.90
N GLU A 48 -8.29 -2.37 4.66
CA GLU A 48 -8.70 -3.77 4.90
C GLU A 48 -7.96 -4.74 3.99
N TYR A 49 -7.82 -4.41 2.70
CA TYR A 49 -7.04 -5.22 1.76
C TYR A 49 -5.57 -5.36 2.22
N LEU A 50 -4.93 -4.24 2.61
CA LEU A 50 -3.56 -4.25 3.13
C LEU A 50 -3.43 -5.15 4.36
N ARG A 51 -4.36 -5.05 5.32
CA ARG A 51 -4.39 -5.90 6.52
C ARG A 51 -4.46 -7.38 6.17
N SER A 52 -5.35 -7.74 5.25
CA SER A 52 -5.51 -9.11 4.77
C SER A 52 -4.25 -9.66 4.10
N CYS A 53 -3.59 -8.85 3.26
CA CYS A 53 -2.33 -9.21 2.61
C CYS A 53 -1.17 -9.34 3.61
N CYS A 54 -1.08 -8.43 4.57
CA CYS A 54 0.01 -8.40 5.55
C CYS A 54 -0.22 -9.33 6.75
N LYS A 55 -1.42 -9.93 6.87
CA LYS A 55 -1.85 -10.78 8.00
C LYS A 55 -1.80 -10.05 9.34
N ILE A 56 -2.27 -8.81 9.36
CA ILE A 56 -2.30 -7.94 10.54
C ILE A 56 -3.71 -7.42 10.80
N ASP A 57 -4.02 -7.17 12.07
CA ASP A 57 -5.28 -6.53 12.48
C ASP A 57 -5.19 -4.99 12.40
N SER A 58 -4.00 -4.44 12.69
CA SER A 58 -3.77 -3.01 12.72
C SER A 58 -2.46 -2.63 12.04
N ARG A 59 -2.43 -1.46 11.39
CA ARG A 59 -1.23 -0.89 10.74
C ARG A 59 -0.03 -0.79 11.68
N ARG A 60 -0.25 -0.60 12.99
CA ARG A 60 0.82 -0.55 13.99
C ARG A 60 1.53 -1.91 14.15
N ALA A 61 0.86 -3.01 13.86
CA ALA A 61 1.47 -4.35 13.92
C ALA A 61 2.59 -4.52 12.87
N LEU A 62 2.60 -3.73 11.78
CA LEU A 62 3.72 -3.71 10.84
C LEU A 62 5.05 -3.37 11.51
N GLU A 63 5.05 -2.62 12.61
CA GLU A 63 6.29 -2.23 13.28
C GLU A 63 6.83 -3.34 14.21
N ALA A 64 5.95 -4.23 14.68
CA ALA A 64 6.28 -5.27 15.63
C ALA A 64 6.48 -6.66 14.99
N ASP A 65 5.90 -6.90 13.82
CA ASP A 65 5.89 -8.22 13.17
C ASP A 65 6.74 -8.23 11.89
N ALA A 66 7.91 -8.87 11.96
CA ALA A 66 8.82 -9.01 10.83
C ALA A 66 8.20 -9.75 9.62
N THR A 67 7.27 -10.68 9.85
CA THR A 67 6.54 -11.35 8.76
C THR A 67 5.59 -10.38 8.07
N ALA A 68 4.89 -9.54 8.84
CA ALA A 68 4.06 -8.49 8.29
C ALA A 68 4.86 -7.46 7.49
N GLN A 69 6.08 -7.13 7.94
CA GLN A 69 7.02 -6.26 7.21
C GLN A 69 7.40 -6.85 5.85
N ALA A 70 7.77 -8.14 5.82
CA ALA A 70 8.11 -8.84 4.59
C ALA A 70 6.91 -8.89 3.62
N ASN A 71 5.71 -9.17 4.13
CA ASN A 71 4.48 -9.16 3.33
C ASN A 71 4.17 -7.76 2.78
N PHE A 72 4.36 -6.71 3.58
CA PHE A 72 4.17 -5.34 3.14
C PHE A 72 5.19 -4.92 2.08
N ALA A 73 6.46 -5.31 2.22
CA ALA A 73 7.49 -5.09 1.21
C ALA A 73 7.11 -5.79 -0.11
N ARG A 74 6.67 -7.05 -0.05
CA ARG A 74 6.18 -7.78 -1.22
C ARG A 74 4.97 -7.11 -1.87
N LEU A 75 4.00 -6.67 -1.07
CA LEU A 75 2.82 -5.94 -1.55
C LEU A 75 3.20 -4.66 -2.29
N ARG A 76 4.20 -3.93 -1.79
CA ARG A 76 4.74 -2.75 -2.47
C ARG A 76 5.37 -3.12 -3.80
N THR A 77 6.21 -4.15 -3.85
CA THR A 77 6.79 -4.63 -5.11
C THR A 77 5.71 -5.02 -6.13
N ASP A 78 4.67 -5.74 -5.71
CA ASP A 78 3.53 -6.09 -6.56
C ASP A 78 2.78 -4.85 -7.07
N PHE A 79 2.60 -3.84 -6.22
CA PHE A 79 1.99 -2.56 -6.59
C PHE A 79 2.86 -1.77 -7.58
N ASP A 80 4.16 -1.69 -7.34
CA ASP A 80 5.11 -1.03 -8.23
C ASP A 80 5.20 -1.73 -9.60
N ALA A 81 5.22 -3.05 -9.61
CA ALA A 81 5.16 -3.84 -10.85
C ALA A 81 3.85 -3.58 -11.62
N TRP A 82 2.72 -3.48 -10.92
CA TRP A 82 1.45 -3.13 -11.53
C TRP A 82 1.42 -1.68 -12.03
N ARG A 83 1.99 -0.72 -11.28
CA ARG A 83 2.14 0.67 -11.73
C ARG A 83 3.01 0.78 -12.96
N GLY A 84 4.07 -0.03 -13.08
CA GLY A 84 4.89 -0.14 -14.29
C GLY A 84 4.10 -0.67 -15.49
N ARG A 85 3.22 -1.65 -15.28
CA ARG A 85 2.28 -2.12 -16.32
C ARG A 85 1.26 -1.05 -16.73
N ILE A 86 0.76 -0.26 -15.78
CA ILE A 86 -0.15 0.86 -16.10
C ILE A 86 0.59 2.01 -16.79
N ALA A 87 1.83 2.30 -16.41
CA ALA A 87 2.63 3.35 -17.06
C ALA A 87 2.99 2.98 -18.51
N ALA A 88 3.18 1.69 -18.80
CA ALA A 88 3.43 1.17 -20.14
C ALA A 88 2.18 1.10 -21.04
N GLN A 89 0.99 1.33 -20.49
CA GLN A 89 -0.26 1.42 -21.25
C GLN A 89 -0.58 2.90 -21.53
N ARG A 90 0.20 3.53 -22.42
CA ARG A 90 -0.06 4.84 -23.01
C ARG A 90 0.48 4.85 -24.44
#